data_AF-A0A7S3G6J6-F1
#
_entry.id   AF-A0A7S3G6J6-F1
#
_cell.length_a   1.000
_cell.length_b   1.000
_cell.length_c   1.000
_cell.angle_alpha   90.00
_cell.angle_beta   90.00
_cell.angle_gamma   90.00
#
_symmetry.space_group_name_H-M   'P 1'
#
loop_
_entity.id
_entity.type
_entity.pdbx_description
1 polymer ?
#
loop_
_entity_poly.entity_id
_entity_poly.type
_entity_poly.pdbx_seq_one_letter_code
_entity_poly.pdbx_strand_id
1 'polypeptide(L)'
;RSHSHFRLRLADLYLDTFPYSGGATAVDALMSSVPVLTLAGEVMIARSSASLGHACEGGSMVVRSVAEYEDAAAAAARTAKSGTKPSASGDRAVDVMKVVLNDGVAKGREGKRGGDACPLTSSRDWGRAFARLVKTAFNLKWAEQGRTTSTSKRHTNKQKRFHHGLTPLD
;
A
#
# COMPACT_ATOMS: atom_id res chain seq x y z
N ARG A 1 6.38 -15.93 18.13
CA ARG A 1 5.63 -16.30 16.90
C ARG A 1 4.16 -16.30 17.28
N SER A 2 3.36 -15.39 16.74
CA SER A 2 1.92 -15.24 17.05
C SER A 2 1.15 -16.49 16.60
N HIS A 3 0.27 -17.00 17.47
CA HIS A 3 -0.46 -18.26 17.26
C HIS A 3 -1.54 -18.17 16.15
N SER A 4 -1.93 -16.97 15.72
CA SER A 4 -3.05 -16.72 14.78
C SER A 4 -2.78 -17.18 13.34
N HIS A 5 -1.53 -17.22 12.89
CA HIS A 5 -1.20 -17.54 11.49
C HIS A 5 -1.21 -19.03 11.17
N PHE A 6 -1.21 -19.91 12.18
CA PHE A 6 -1.11 -21.35 11.96
C PHE A 6 -2.32 -21.94 11.24
N ARG A 7 -3.53 -21.44 11.54
CA ARG A 7 -4.76 -21.92 10.90
C ARG A 7 -4.91 -21.44 9.47
N LEU A 8 -4.45 -20.23 9.17
CA LEU A 8 -4.55 -19.67 7.82
C LEU A 8 -3.75 -20.50 6.82
N ARG A 9 -2.61 -21.07 7.21
CA ARG A 9 -1.82 -21.98 6.36
C ARG A 9 -2.55 -23.26 5.92
N LEU A 10 -3.69 -23.58 6.55
CA LEU A 10 -4.54 -24.70 6.14
C LEU A 10 -5.57 -24.29 5.07
N ALA A 11 -5.76 -22.99 4.84
CA ALA A 11 -6.69 -22.48 3.84
C ALA A 11 -6.04 -22.42 2.46
N ASP A 12 -6.80 -22.83 1.45
CA ASP A 12 -6.36 -22.77 0.05
C ASP A 12 -6.64 -21.40 -0.59
N LEU A 13 -7.62 -20.66 -0.07
CA LEU A 13 -8.04 -19.35 -0.55
C LEU A 13 -8.68 -18.55 0.60
N TYR A 14 -8.38 -17.25 0.66
CA TYR A 14 -9.07 -16.29 1.50
C TYR A 14 -10.09 -15.50 0.66
N LEU A 15 -11.36 -15.59 1.02
CA LEU A 15 -12.45 -14.81 0.43
C LEU A 15 -12.65 -13.53 1.22
N ASP A 16 -12.34 -12.39 0.60
CA ASP A 16 -12.47 -11.09 1.22
C ASP A 16 -13.91 -10.58 1.17
N THR A 17 -14.28 -9.75 2.13
CA THR A 17 -15.64 -9.21 2.28
C THR A 17 -15.84 -7.89 1.52
N PHE A 18 -17.09 -7.60 1.16
CA PHE A 18 -17.50 -6.36 0.51
C PHE A 18 -18.80 -5.83 1.16
N PRO A 19 -19.02 -4.50 1.33
CA PRO A 19 -18.17 -3.38 0.91
C PRO A 19 -17.04 -3.05 1.89
N TYR A 20 -16.98 -3.73 3.03
CA TYR A 20 -15.89 -3.57 4.01
C TYR A 20 -14.81 -4.61 3.72
N SER A 21 -13.79 -4.21 2.96
CA SER A 21 -12.67 -5.10 2.63
C SER A 21 -11.73 -5.30 3.81
N GLY A 22 -11.08 -6.46 3.85
CA GLY A 22 -10.06 -6.80 4.81
C GLY A 22 -8.93 -5.78 4.87
N GLY A 23 -8.44 -5.56 6.09
CA GLY A 23 -7.21 -4.79 6.33
C GLY A 23 -6.16 -5.72 6.92
N ALA A 24 -6.16 -5.81 8.25
CA ALA A 24 -5.24 -6.67 9.00
C ALA A 24 -5.42 -8.16 8.67
N THR A 25 -6.65 -8.63 8.48
CA THR A 25 -6.94 -10.04 8.16
C THR A 25 -6.42 -10.45 6.79
N ALA A 26 -6.52 -9.56 5.79
CA ALA A 26 -5.94 -9.77 4.47
C ALA A 26 -4.41 -9.79 4.53
N VAL A 27 -3.79 -8.93 5.36
CA VAL A 27 -2.35 -9.00 5.64
C VAL A 27 -1.97 -10.34 6.25
N ASP A 28 -2.69 -10.83 7.27
CA ASP A 28 -2.41 -12.11 7.91
C ASP A 28 -2.50 -13.29 6.92
N ALA A 29 -3.47 -13.26 5.99
CA ALA A 29 -3.59 -14.24 4.92
C ALA A 29 -2.38 -14.22 3.98
N LEU A 30 -2.00 -13.04 3.47
CA LEU A 30 -0.83 -12.87 2.60
C LEU A 30 0.48 -13.28 3.28
N MET A 31 0.66 -12.90 4.56
CA MET A 31 1.82 -13.30 5.38
C MET A 31 1.87 -14.81 5.63
N SER A 32 0.72 -15.48 5.57
CA SER A 32 0.58 -16.93 5.67
C SER A 32 0.68 -17.62 4.31
N SER A 33 1.00 -16.89 3.23
CA SER A 33 1.05 -17.39 1.85
C SER A 33 -0.29 -17.92 1.32
N VAL A 34 -1.40 -17.41 1.87
CA VAL A 34 -2.76 -17.71 1.40
C VAL A 34 -3.16 -16.65 0.39
N PRO A 35 -3.63 -17.03 -0.81
CA PRO A 35 -4.05 -16.06 -1.81
C PRO A 35 -5.36 -15.39 -1.37
N VAL A 36 -5.50 -14.10 -1.65
CA VAL A 36 -6.69 -13.30 -1.30
C VAL A 36 -7.50 -12.98 -2.55
N LEU A 37 -8.78 -13.34 -2.59
CA LEU A 37 -9.74 -12.88 -3.61
C LEU A 37 -10.53 -11.70 -3.05
N THR A 38 -10.54 -10.56 -3.73
CA THR A 38 -11.18 -9.33 -3.25
C THR A 38 -11.92 -8.57 -4.36
N LEU A 39 -13.07 -8.00 -4.01
CA LEU A 39 -13.86 -7.14 -4.90
C LEU A 39 -13.52 -5.67 -4.64
N ALA A 40 -12.90 -5.01 -5.62
CA ALA A 40 -12.52 -3.61 -5.50
C ALA A 40 -13.71 -2.67 -5.72
N GLY A 41 -14.10 -1.94 -4.67
CA GLY A 41 -15.12 -0.89 -4.74
C GLY A 41 -14.55 0.52 -4.93
N GLU A 42 -15.46 1.48 -5.07
CA GLU A 42 -15.15 2.91 -5.31
C GLU A 42 -14.70 3.66 -4.05
N VAL A 43 -15.07 3.17 -2.87
CA VAL A 43 -14.73 3.80 -1.57
C VAL A 43 -13.47 3.19 -0.98
N MET A 44 -12.73 3.98 -0.19
CA MET A 44 -11.47 3.56 0.44
C MET A 44 -11.58 2.22 1.18
N ILE A 45 -12.65 2.04 1.95
CA ILE A 45 -12.84 0.86 2.78
C ILE A 45 -13.11 -0.42 1.98
N ALA A 46 -13.52 -0.28 0.73
CA ALA A 46 -13.76 -1.37 -0.21
C ALA A 46 -12.52 -1.70 -1.08
N ARG A 47 -11.38 -1.05 -0.85
CA ARG A 47 -10.15 -1.23 -1.64
C ARG A 47 -8.89 -1.46 -0.79
N SER A 48 -9.04 -1.71 0.51
CA SER A 48 -7.92 -1.97 1.41
C SER A 48 -7.17 -3.23 0.98
N SER A 49 -7.86 -4.35 0.85
CA SER A 49 -7.27 -5.61 0.35
C SER A 49 -6.73 -5.50 -1.07
N ALA A 50 -7.43 -4.80 -1.96
CA ALA A 50 -6.96 -4.58 -3.33
C ALA A 50 -5.63 -3.81 -3.34
N SER A 51 -5.50 -2.78 -2.51
CA SER A 51 -4.26 -2.01 -2.37
C SER A 51 -3.11 -2.86 -1.81
N LEU A 52 -3.37 -3.71 -0.82
CA LEU A 52 -2.38 -4.66 -0.28
C LEU A 52 -1.92 -5.64 -1.36
N GLY A 53 -2.87 -6.13 -2.13
CA GLY A 53 -2.66 -6.98 -3.30
C GLY A 53 -1.71 -6.41 -4.34
N HIS A 54 -1.96 -5.16 -4.73
CA HIS A 54 -1.08 -4.42 -5.64
C HIS A 54 0.33 -4.22 -5.06
N ALA A 55 0.44 -4.00 -3.74
CA ALA A 55 1.73 -3.81 -3.08
C ALA A 55 2.55 -5.11 -2.96
N CYS A 56 1.91 -6.28 -2.89
CA CYS A 56 2.58 -7.58 -2.74
C CYS A 56 2.87 -8.31 -4.08
N GLU A 57 2.79 -7.63 -5.23
CA GLU A 57 3.22 -8.14 -6.55
C GLU A 57 2.79 -9.58 -6.90
N GLY A 58 1.53 -9.94 -6.62
CA GLY A 58 0.94 -11.20 -7.13
C GLY A 58 0.45 -12.20 -6.08
N GLY A 59 0.17 -11.77 -4.85
CA GLY A 59 -0.50 -12.60 -3.83
C GLY A 59 -2.02 -12.45 -3.75
N SER A 60 -2.63 -11.58 -4.55
CA SER A 60 -4.09 -11.37 -4.54
C SER A 60 -4.71 -11.34 -5.93
N MET A 61 -5.97 -11.73 -5.99
CA MET A 61 -6.85 -11.62 -7.15
C MET A 61 -7.85 -10.50 -6.90
N VAL A 62 -7.79 -9.45 -7.71
CA VAL A 62 -8.68 -8.29 -7.59
C VAL A 62 -9.68 -8.34 -8.74
N VAL A 63 -10.97 -8.40 -8.40
CA VAL A 63 -12.09 -8.40 -9.34
C VAL A 63 -12.90 -7.11 -9.19
N ARG A 64 -13.71 -6.78 -10.20
CA ARG A 64 -14.48 -5.51 -10.23
C ARG A 64 -16.00 -5.70 -10.29
N SER A 65 -16.48 -6.94 -10.36
CA SER A 65 -17.90 -7.26 -10.31
C SER A 65 -18.18 -8.46 -9.40
N VAL A 66 -19.42 -8.55 -8.90
CA VAL A 66 -19.85 -9.68 -8.08
C VAL A 66 -19.83 -10.99 -8.89
N ALA A 67 -20.21 -10.94 -10.17
CA ALA A 67 -20.15 -12.10 -11.06
C ALA A 67 -18.71 -12.63 -11.22
N GLU A 68 -17.74 -11.75 -11.48
CA GLU A 68 -16.32 -12.13 -11.51
C GLU A 68 -15.85 -12.72 -10.18
N TYR A 69 -16.32 -12.18 -9.05
CA TYR A 69 -15.98 -12.70 -7.73
C TYR A 69 -16.51 -14.13 -7.52
N GLU A 70 -17.77 -14.38 -7.87
CA GLU A 70 -18.40 -15.70 -7.76
C GLU A 70 -17.73 -16.72 -8.69
N ASP A 71 -17.49 -16.35 -9.94
CA ASP A 71 -16.81 -17.19 -10.92
C ASP A 71 -15.39 -17.53 -10.46
N ALA A 72 -14.66 -16.56 -9.88
CA ALA A 72 -13.29 -16.76 -9.41
C ALA A 72 -13.26 -17.70 -8.21
N ALA A 73 -14.19 -17.49 -7.27
CA ALA A 73 -14.33 -18.37 -6.11
C ALA A 73 -14.70 -19.80 -6.54
N ALA A 74 -15.60 -19.95 -7.52
CA ALA A 74 -15.99 -21.25 -8.04
C ALA A 74 -14.84 -21.95 -8.77
N ALA A 75 -14.07 -21.23 -9.60
CA ALA A 75 -12.89 -21.76 -10.26
C ALA A 75 -11.83 -22.24 -9.26
N ALA A 76 -11.54 -21.43 -8.24
CA ALA A 76 -10.64 -21.81 -7.16
C ALA A 76 -11.15 -23.02 -6.34
N ALA A 77 -12.45 -23.14 -6.10
CA ALA A 77 -13.02 -24.29 -5.39
C ALA A 77 -12.87 -25.59 -6.19
N ARG A 78 -12.95 -25.53 -7.53
CA ARG A 78 -12.77 -26.71 -8.40
C ARG A 78 -11.34 -27.24 -8.36
N THR A 79 -10.34 -26.36 -8.33
CA THR A 79 -8.93 -26.77 -8.22
C THR A 79 -8.64 -27.43 -6.88
N ALA A 80 -9.21 -26.90 -5.79
CA ALA A 80 -9.06 -27.46 -4.45
C ALA A 80 -9.61 -28.90 -4.32
N LYS A 81 -10.68 -29.25 -5.06
CA LYS A 81 -11.31 -30.59 -5.01
C LYS A 81 -10.52 -31.70 -5.71
N SER A 82 -9.52 -31.39 -6.54
CA SER A 82 -8.80 -32.37 -7.40
C SER A 82 -7.85 -33.35 -6.66
N GLY A 83 -7.95 -33.49 -5.34
CA GLY A 83 -7.38 -34.63 -4.60
C GLY A 83 -5.93 -34.50 -4.09
N THR A 84 -5.26 -33.37 -4.33
CA THR A 84 -3.88 -33.16 -3.86
C THR A 84 -3.86 -32.65 -2.41
N LYS A 85 -3.08 -33.29 -1.53
CA LYS A 85 -2.89 -32.86 -0.13
C LYS A 85 -2.48 -31.38 -0.07
N PRO A 86 -2.85 -30.64 1.00
CA PRO A 86 -2.34 -29.29 1.22
C PRO A 86 -0.83 -29.36 1.37
N SER A 87 -0.09 -28.96 0.33
CA SER A 87 1.35 -28.85 0.43
C SER A 87 1.69 -27.71 1.37
N ALA A 88 2.59 -27.95 2.32
CA ALA A 88 3.10 -26.93 3.23
C ALA A 88 3.94 -25.85 2.50
N SER A 89 4.31 -26.09 1.25
CA SER A 89 4.88 -25.12 0.32
C SER A 89 3.75 -24.41 -0.42
N GLY A 90 3.80 -23.09 -0.54
CA GLY A 90 2.80 -22.25 -1.20
C GLY A 90 2.49 -22.56 -2.67
N ASP A 91 2.93 -23.70 -3.20
CA ASP A 91 2.69 -24.18 -4.57
C ASP A 91 1.19 -24.24 -4.90
N ARG A 92 0.34 -24.64 -3.93
CA ARG A 92 -1.10 -24.74 -4.13
C ARG A 92 -1.79 -23.38 -4.34
N ALA A 93 -1.30 -22.34 -3.66
CA ALA A 93 -1.78 -20.98 -3.85
C ALA A 93 -1.51 -20.48 -5.28
N VAL A 94 -0.34 -20.84 -5.82
CA VAL A 94 0.05 -20.50 -7.18
C VAL A 94 -0.83 -21.22 -8.20
N ASP A 95 -1.19 -22.47 -7.95
CA ASP A 95 -2.08 -23.24 -8.84
C ASP A 95 -3.50 -22.67 -8.87
N VAL A 96 -4.05 -22.31 -7.70
CA VAL A 96 -5.35 -21.61 -7.61
C VAL A 96 -5.31 -20.31 -8.40
N MET A 97 -4.28 -19.48 -8.18
CA MET A 97 -4.16 -18.20 -8.90
C MET A 97 -4.00 -18.42 -10.40
N LYS A 98 -3.16 -19.35 -10.85
CA LYS A 98 -2.98 -19.64 -12.28
C LYS A 98 -4.29 -20.04 -12.96
N VAL A 99 -5.09 -20.90 -12.35
CA VAL A 99 -6.37 -21.32 -12.94
C VAL A 99 -7.34 -20.16 -13.02
N VAL A 100 -7.51 -19.40 -11.93
CA VAL A 100 -8.42 -18.25 -11.93
C VAL A 100 -7.98 -17.15 -12.91
N LEU A 101 -6.68 -16.93 -13.04
CA LEU A 101 -6.11 -15.97 -13.99
C LEU A 101 -6.21 -16.45 -15.44
N ASN A 102 -5.95 -17.73 -15.71
CA ASN A 102 -6.01 -18.32 -17.06
C ASN A 102 -7.45 -18.45 -17.57
N ASP A 103 -8.42 -18.73 -16.69
CA ASP A 103 -9.84 -18.74 -17.03
C ASP A 103 -10.38 -17.32 -17.34
N GLY A 104 -9.53 -16.29 -17.23
CA GLY A 104 -9.87 -14.89 -17.54
C GLY A 104 -10.77 -14.23 -16.49
N VAL A 105 -11.03 -14.91 -15.37
CA VAL A 105 -12.01 -14.51 -14.37
C VAL A 105 -11.51 -13.37 -13.49
N ALA A 106 -10.20 -13.30 -13.24
CA ALA A 106 -9.58 -12.20 -12.52
C ALA A 106 -8.41 -11.59 -13.32
N LYS A 107 -8.25 -10.26 -13.23
CA LYS A 107 -7.07 -9.56 -13.75
C LYS A 107 -6.02 -9.43 -12.65
N GLY A 108 -5.20 -10.47 -12.46
CA GLY A 108 -4.01 -10.43 -11.62
C GLY A 108 -2.73 -10.36 -12.44
N ARG A 109 -1.71 -9.69 -11.90
CA ARG A 109 -0.34 -9.78 -12.42
C ARG A 109 0.28 -11.08 -11.91
N GLU A 110 0.85 -11.88 -12.80
CA GLU A 110 1.68 -13.02 -12.42
C GLU A 110 2.94 -12.50 -11.68
N GLY A 111 3.08 -12.85 -10.40
CA GLY A 111 4.24 -12.46 -9.60
C GLY A 111 5.49 -13.19 -10.06
N LYS A 112 6.62 -12.49 -10.17
CA LYS A 112 7.91 -13.13 -10.51
C LYS A 112 8.31 -14.09 -9.38
N ARG A 113 8.66 -15.34 -9.74
CA ARG A 113 9.38 -16.24 -8.83
C ARG A 113 10.77 -15.66 -8.57
N GLY A 114 10.96 -15.10 -7.39
CA GLY A 114 12.29 -14.75 -6.89
C GLY A 114 12.22 -13.82 -5.70
N GLY A 115 12.54 -14.35 -4.52
CA GLY A 115 13.28 -13.70 -3.41
C GLY A 115 12.82 -12.39 -2.77
N ASP A 116 12.15 -11.51 -3.50
CA ASP A 116 11.76 -10.18 -3.04
C ASP A 116 10.46 -10.33 -2.28
N ALA A 117 10.60 -10.63 -0.98
CA ALA A 117 9.48 -10.71 -0.06
C ALA A 117 8.60 -9.45 -0.19
N CYS A 118 7.27 -9.63 -0.19
CA CYS A 118 6.32 -8.52 -0.30
C CYS A 118 6.81 -7.34 0.54
N PRO A 119 6.89 -6.10 0.02
CA PRO A 119 7.40 -4.95 0.75
C PRO A 119 6.76 -4.75 2.14
N LEU A 120 5.53 -5.24 2.33
CA LEU A 120 4.81 -5.24 3.61
C LEU A 120 5.41 -6.18 4.67
N THR A 121 6.23 -7.15 4.31
CA THR A 121 6.84 -8.13 5.22
C THR A 121 8.12 -7.60 5.88
N SER A 122 8.65 -6.45 5.40
CA SER A 122 9.84 -5.82 5.96
C SER A 122 9.50 -4.52 6.68
N SER A 123 9.30 -4.60 8.00
CA SER A 123 9.12 -3.41 8.85
C SER A 123 10.30 -2.43 8.74
N ARG A 124 11.49 -2.94 8.40
CA ARG A 124 12.70 -2.12 8.19
C ARG A 124 12.62 -1.27 6.94
N ASP A 125 12.16 -1.83 5.82
CA ASP A 125 11.99 -1.08 4.58
C ASP A 125 10.88 -0.04 4.69
N TRP A 126 9.77 -0.43 5.30
CA TRP A 126 8.69 0.49 5.63
C TRP A 126 9.16 1.63 6.54
N GLY A 127 9.89 1.31 7.60
CA GLY A 127 10.45 2.32 8.51
C GLY A 127 11.40 3.29 7.80
N ARG A 128 12.25 2.79 6.89
CA ARG A 128 13.12 3.63 6.06
C ARG A 128 12.33 4.55 5.13
N ALA A 129 11.32 4.03 4.44
CA ALA A 129 10.48 4.81 3.54
C ALA A 129 9.70 5.90 4.27
N PHE A 130 9.07 5.54 5.39
CA PHE A 130 8.34 6.47 6.24
C PHE A 130 9.25 7.58 6.79
N ALA A 131 10.44 7.23 7.30
CA ALA A 131 11.40 8.21 7.80
C ALA A 131 11.85 9.21 6.71
N ARG A 132 12.04 8.76 5.46
CA ARG A 132 12.33 9.67 4.33
C ARG A 132 11.18 10.63 4.08
N LEU A 133 9.95 10.14 4.06
CA LEU A 133 8.76 10.98 3.84
C LEU A 133 8.62 12.07 4.91
N VAL A 134 8.76 11.69 6.18
CA VAL A 134 8.69 12.64 7.31
C VAL A 134 9.78 13.71 7.20
N LYS A 135 11.02 13.31 6.89
CA LYS A 135 12.13 14.27 6.69
C LYS A 135 11.84 15.25 5.55
N THR A 136 11.36 14.75 4.41
CA THR A 136 11.02 15.60 3.26
C THR A 136 9.88 16.57 3.59
N ALA A 137 8.81 16.09 4.22
CA ALA A 137 7.68 16.93 4.62
C ALA A 137 8.10 18.02 5.61
N PHE A 138 8.95 17.68 6.59
CA PHE A 138 9.49 18.65 7.54
C PHE A 138 10.36 19.71 6.86
N ASN A 139 11.26 19.29 5.96
CA ASN A 139 12.13 20.20 5.23
C ASN A 139 11.35 21.14 4.29
N LEU A 140 10.28 20.65 3.64
CA LEU A 140 9.41 21.48 2.80
C LEU A 140 8.70 22.57 3.62
N LYS A 141 8.12 22.19 4.76
CA LYS A 141 7.46 23.15 5.68
C LYS A 141 8.43 24.21 6.18
N TRP A 142 9.66 23.81 6.52
CA TRP A 142 10.69 24.75 6.96
C TRP A 142 11.16 25.70 5.83
N ALA A 143 11.32 25.18 4.61
CA ALA A 143 11.67 25.99 3.43
C ALA A 143 10.58 27.01 3.07
N GLU A 144 9.31 26.69 3.27
CA GLU A 144 8.18 27.62 3.10
C GLU A 144 8.20 28.74 4.15
N GLN A 145 8.44 28.41 5.43
CA GLN A 145 8.53 29.40 6.53
C GLN A 145 9.73 30.35 6.39
N GLY A 146 10.83 29.89 5.82
CA GLY A 146 11.99 30.73 5.49
C GLY A 146 11.71 31.73 4.36
N ARG A 147 10.82 31.40 3.41
CA ARG A 147 10.43 32.32 2.32
C ARG A 147 9.46 33.41 2.77
N THR A 148 8.55 33.11 3.69
CA THR A 148 7.55 34.08 4.19
C THR A 148 8.14 35.16 5.09
N THR A 149 9.27 34.89 5.77
CA THR A 149 9.94 35.86 6.64
C THR A 149 10.88 36.81 5.90
N SER A 150 11.28 36.48 4.67
CA SER A 150 12.15 37.30 3.82
C SER A 150 11.40 38.45 3.11
N THR A 151 10.12 38.28 2.79
CA THR A 151 9.32 39.27 2.04
C THR A 151 8.78 40.42 2.89
N SER A 152 8.85 40.34 4.23
CA SER A 152 8.36 41.39 5.13
C SER A 152 9.39 42.48 5.50
N LYS A 153 10.63 42.43 4.98
CA LYS A 153 11.70 43.43 5.27
C LYS A 153 11.95 44.42 4.12
N ARG A 154 10.90 44.86 3.42
CA ARG A 154 10.97 46.03 2.51
C ARG A 154 9.99 47.13 2.95
N HIS A 155 10.09 47.60 4.19
CA HIS A 155 9.57 48.92 4.52
C HIS A 155 10.46 49.59 5.57
N THR A 156 10.78 50.84 5.27
CA THR A 156 11.43 51.88 6.08
C THR A 156 12.92 51.73 6.42
N ASN A 157 13.78 52.25 5.52
CA ASN A 157 14.93 53.05 5.96
C ASN A 157 15.16 54.22 5.00
N LYS A 158 14.33 55.26 5.09
CA LYS A 158 14.67 56.59 4.55
C LYS A 158 15.43 57.34 5.64
N GLN A 159 16.72 57.06 5.76
CA GLN A 159 17.67 57.97 6.41
C GLN A 159 17.71 59.27 5.59
N LYS A 160 17.01 60.30 6.05
CA LYS A 160 17.26 61.67 5.60
C LYS A 160 18.58 62.13 6.21
N ARG A 161 19.66 62.04 5.42
CA ARG A 161 20.87 62.84 5.60
C ARG A 161 20.57 64.25 5.08
N PHE A 162 20.56 65.25 5.95
CA PHE A 162 20.80 66.64 5.56
C PHE A 162 22.05 67.10 6.29
N HIS A 163 23.05 67.46 5.52
CA HIS A 163 24.35 67.93 5.96
C HIS A 163 24.40 69.46 5.88
N HIS A 164 25.03 70.03 6.91
CA HIS A 164 25.78 71.30 6.97
C HIS A 164 25.05 72.65 6.93
N GLY A 165 25.40 73.48 7.91
CA GLY A 165 25.14 74.92 7.91
C GLY A 165 25.27 75.55 9.30
N LEU A 166 26.43 75.42 9.95
CA LEU A 166 26.79 76.32 11.06
C LEU A 166 27.38 77.59 10.46
N THR A 167 26.79 78.74 10.79
CA THR A 167 27.46 80.05 10.79
C THR A 167 27.09 80.81 12.07
N PRO A 168 27.99 81.65 12.61
CA PRO A 168 28.03 81.97 14.05
C PRO A 168 27.61 83.40 14.42
N LEU A 169 27.30 83.56 15.72
CA LEU A 169 27.35 84.74 16.61
C LEU A 169 26.34 85.90 16.38
N ASP A 170 25.53 86.17 17.40
CA ASP A 170 25.79 87.21 18.42
C ASP A 170 25.19 86.77 19.78
#